data_AF-A0A2E9INQ2-F1
#
_entry.id   AF-A0A2E9INQ2-F1
#
_cell.length_a   1.000
_cell.length_b   1.000
_cell.length_c   1.000
_cell.angle_alpha   90.00
_cell.angle_beta   90.00
_cell.angle_gamma   90.00
#
_symmetry.space_group_name_H-M   'P 1'
#
loop_
_entity.id
_entity.type
_entity.pdbx_description
1 polymer ?
#
loop_
_entity_poly.entity_id
_entity_poly.type
_entity_poly.pdbx_seq_one_letter_code
_entity_poly.pdbx_strand_id
1 'polypeptide(L)' 'MHSLVSKDEALKTSMVHVGYLILKKLEKSSDARLSLTEVAAHLAKYGINQSRPMMFALIFLHTAGVIDFTAPYIYKVTE' A
#
# COMPACT_ATOMS: atom_id res chain seq x y z
N MET A 1 30.92 2.69 6.95
CA MET A 1 30.06 1.69 6.28
C MET A 1 29.30 2.39 5.18
N HIS A 2 29.63 2.16 3.90
CA HIS A 2 28.75 2.57 2.81
C HIS A 2 27.59 1.57 2.77
N SER A 3 26.40 2.02 3.18
CA SER A 3 25.17 1.27 2.96
C SER A 3 24.98 1.10 1.45
N LEU A 4 24.88 -0.14 0.98
CA LEU A 4 24.49 -0.46 -0.40
C LEU A 4 23.02 -0.09 -0.68
N VAL A 5 22.25 0.24 0.36
CA VAL A 5 20.86 0.69 0.28
C VAL A 5 20.83 2.21 0.36
N SER A 6 20.27 2.85 -0.67
CA SER A 6 20.05 4.30 -0.69
C SER A 6 18.97 4.68 0.34
N LYS A 7 19.15 5.85 0.99
CA LYS A 7 18.12 6.41 1.87
C LYS A 7 16.79 6.63 1.13
N ASP A 8 16.86 6.96 -0.16
CA ASP A 8 15.68 7.17 -1.00
C ASP A 8 14.90 5.87 -1.23
N GLU A 9 15.59 4.74 -1.32
CA GLU A 9 14.98 3.42 -1.48
C GLU A 9 14.22 3.02 -0.20
N ALA A 10 14.82 3.29 0.97
CA ALA A 10 14.17 3.09 2.26
C ALA A 10 12.92 3.97 2.43
N LEU A 11 12.94 5.22 1.93
CA LEU A 11 11.78 6.11 1.98
C LEU A 11 10.65 5.68 1.03
N LYS A 12 10.99 5.31 -0.22
CA LYS A 12 10.02 4.84 -1.22
C LYS A 12 9.35 3.51 -0.86
N THR A 13 10.00 2.69 -0.04
CA THR A 13 9.47 1.41 0.44
C THR A 13 8.88 1.47 1.85
N SER A 14 8.85 2.65 2.47
CA SER A 14 8.24 2.84 3.79
C SER A 14 6.73 2.59 3.77
N MET A 15 6.21 2.00 4.85
CA MET A 15 4.78 1.71 4.99
C MET A 15 3.88 2.95 4.84
N VAL A 16 4.38 4.14 5.23
CA VAL A 16 3.65 5.40 5.10
C VAL A 16 3.53 5.81 3.63
N HIS A 17 4.64 5.80 2.88
CA HIS A 17 4.63 6.17 1.47
C HIS A 17 3.80 5.18 0.64
N VAL A 18 4.04 3.89 0.84
CA VAL A 18 3.30 2.82 0.16
C VAL A 18 1.81 2.89 0.52
N GLY A 19 1.48 3.12 1.80
CA GLY A 19 0.10 3.30 2.25
C GLY A 19 -0.61 4.47 1.58
N TYR A 20 0.07 5.61 1.43
CA TYR A 20 -0.46 6.74 0.66
C TYR A 20 -0.78 6.37 -0.79
N LEU A 21 0.09 5.63 -1.48
CA LEU A 21 -0.18 5.19 -2.85
C LEU A 21 -1.41 4.30 -2.94
N ILE A 22 -1.57 3.38 -1.97
CA ILE A 22 -2.74 2.50 -1.88
C ILE A 22 -4.02 3.31 -1.69
N LEU A 23 -4.05 4.22 -0.70
CA LEU A 23 -5.22 5.06 -0.43
C LEU A 23 -5.58 5.95 -1.61
N LYS A 24 -4.58 6.58 -2.24
CA LYS A 24 -4.78 7.43 -3.42
C LYS A 24 -5.42 6.67 -4.59
N LYS A 25 -5.10 5.38 -4.73
CA LYS A 25 -5.75 4.52 -5.74
C LYS A 25 -7.15 4.11 -5.31
N LEU A 26 -7.35 3.85 -4.03
CA LEU A 26 -8.64 3.43 -3.45
C LEU A 26 -9.69 4.54 -3.57
N GLU A 27 -9.31 5.80 -3.33
CA GLU A 27 -10.18 6.97 -3.48
C GLU A 27 -10.62 7.24 -4.92
N LYS A 28 -9.90 6.70 -5.90
CA LYS A 28 -10.25 6.79 -7.32
C LYS A 28 -11.06 5.58 -7.80
N SER A 29 -11.29 4.59 -6.93
CA SER A 29 -12.11 3.41 -7.25
C SER A 29 -13.58 3.75 -7.10
N SER A 30 -14.40 3.41 -8.11
CA SER A 30 -15.85 3.64 -8.09
C SER A 30 -16.55 2.90 -6.95
N ASP A 31 -16.05 1.73 -6.60
CA ASP A 31 -16.67 0.80 -5.66
C ASP A 31 -16.07 0.92 -4.25
N ALA A 32 -15.24 1.95 -3.99
CA ALA A 32 -14.50 2.15 -2.74
C ALA A 32 -13.69 0.92 -2.26
N ARG A 33 -13.34 0.03 -3.19
CA ARG A 33 -12.58 -1.21 -2.94
C ARG A 33 -11.44 -1.37 -3.94
N LEU A 34 -10.44 -2.14 -3.54
CA LEU A 34 -9.38 -2.64 -4.42
C LEU A 34 -9.08 -4.09 -4.09
N SER A 35 -8.88 -4.93 -5.10
CA SER A 35 -8.32 -6.27 -4.88
C SER A 35 -6.83 -6.18 -4.55
N LEU A 36 -6.30 -7.19 -3.85
CA LEU A 36 -4.87 -7.26 -3.54
C LEU A 36 -4.00 -7.30 -4.81
N THR A 37 -4.50 -7.88 -5.90
CA THR A 37 -3.80 -7.91 -7.19
C THR A 37 -3.78 -6.54 -7.86
N GLU A 38 -4.85 -5.76 -7.77
CA GLU A 38 -4.87 -4.36 -8.24
C GLU A 38 -3.93 -3.47 -7.42
N VAL A 39 -3.86 -3.70 -6.11
CA VAL A 39 -2.88 -3.02 -5.24
C VAL A 39 -1.45 -3.33 -5.70
N ALA A 40 -1.12 -4.62 -5.86
CA ALA A 40 0.22 -5.04 -6.32
C ALA A 40 0.55 -4.46 -7.71
N ALA A 41 -0.38 -4.53 -8.66
CA ALA A 41 -0.21 -3.99 -10.00
C ALA A 41 -0.07 -2.45 -10.00
N HIS A 42 -0.72 -1.75 -9.07
CA HIS A 42 -0.56 -0.31 -8.91
C HIS A 42 0.83 0.04 -8.35
N LEU A 43 1.28 -0.67 -7.31
CA LEU A 43 2.58 -0.44 -6.67
C LEU A 43 3.77 -0.77 -7.59
N ALA A 44 3.63 -1.77 -8.46
CA ALA A 44 4.63 -2.10 -9.47
C ALA A 44 4.95 -0.92 -10.40
N LYS A 45 3.97 -0.06 -10.71
CA LYS A 45 4.16 1.17 -11.51
C LYS A 45 5.10 2.18 -10.85
N TYR A 46 5.32 2.07 -9.54
CA TYR A 46 6.24 2.89 -8.76
C TYR A 46 7.55 2.17 -8.40
N GLY A 47 7.78 0.98 -8.98
CA GLY A 47 8.97 0.16 -8.71
C GLY A 47 8.89 -0.68 -7.43
N ILE A 48 7.74 -0.73 -6.77
CA ILE A 48 7.53 -1.50 -5.54
C ILE A 48 7.00 -2.90 -5.92
N ASN A 49 7.91 -3.80 -6.27
CA ASN A 49 7.59 -5.16 -6.72
C ASN A 49 7.67 -6.21 -5.60
N GLN A 50 8.26 -5.85 -4.46
CA GLN A 50 8.42 -6.73 -3.32
C GLN A 50 7.12 -6.80 -2.51
N SER A 51 6.76 -7.98 -2.01
CA SER A 51 5.54 -8.17 -1.21
C SER A 51 5.62 -7.50 0.17
N ARG A 52 6.82 -7.43 0.76
CA ARG A 52 7.03 -6.93 2.13
C ARG A 52 6.57 -5.47 2.33
N PRO A 53 6.99 -4.48 1.50
CA PRO A 53 6.48 -3.11 1.62
C PRO A 53 4.95 -3.01 1.51
N MET A 54 4.35 -3.76 0.59
CA MET A 54 2.90 -3.83 0.43
C MET A 54 2.23 -4.38 1.70
N MET A 55 2.71 -5.51 2.23
CA MET A 55 2.15 -6.10 3.45
C MET A 55 2.25 -5.17 4.65
N PHE A 56 3.40 -4.51 4.87
CA PHE A 56 3.53 -3.57 5.98
C PHE A 56 2.63 -2.35 5.83
N ALA A 57 2.45 -1.82 4.62
CA ALA A 57 1.51 -0.74 4.37
C ALA A 57 0.06 -1.16 4.62
N LEU A 58 -0.33 -2.36 4.19
CA LEU A 58 -1.66 -2.93 4.41
C LEU A 58 -1.94 -3.14 5.91
N ILE A 59 -1.00 -3.72 6.65
CA ILE A 59 -1.09 -3.87 8.11
C ILE A 59 -1.20 -2.48 8.76
N PHE A 60 -0.35 -1.54 8.38
CA PHE A 60 -0.37 -0.18 8.90
C PHE A 60 -1.74 0.49 8.75
N LEU A 61 -2.28 0.51 7.52
CA LEU A 61 -3.57 1.15 7.23
C LEU A 61 -4.72 0.50 8.01
N HIS A 62 -4.68 -0.82 8.17
CA HIS A 62 -5.69 -1.54 8.94
C HIS A 62 -5.58 -1.28 10.44
N THR A 63 -4.36 -1.30 11.00
CA THR A 63 -4.14 -0.96 12.42
C THR A 63 -4.53 0.49 12.74
N ALA A 64 -4.46 1.39 11.76
CA ALA A 64 -4.90 2.77 11.88
C ALA A 64 -6.43 2.94 11.69
N GLY A 65 -7.18 1.86 11.43
CA GLY A 65 -8.62 1.91 11.20
C GLY A 65 -9.04 2.54 9.87
N VAL A 66 -8.12 2.68 8.91
CA VAL A 66 -8.38 3.35 7.62
C VAL A 66 -8.97 2.40 6.59
N ILE A 67 -8.57 1.12 6.63
CA ILE A 67 -9.06 0.09 5.72
C ILE A 67 -9.50 -1.16 6.48
N ASP A 68 -10.44 -1.88 5.88
CA ASP A 68 -10.83 -3.22 6.32
C ASP A 68 -10.55 -4.27 5.23
N PHE A 69 -10.36 -5.52 5.65
CA PHE A 69 -10.07 -6.65 4.79
C PHE A 69 -11.27 -7.57 4.65
N THR A 70 -11.73 -7.76 3.43
CA THR A 70 -12.61 -8.88 3.08
C THR A 70 -12.05 -9.52 1.83
N ALA A 71 -11.31 -10.62 2.02
CA ALA A 71 -10.55 -11.25 0.95
C ALA A 71 -11.44 -11.53 -0.28
N PRO A 72 -10.98 -11.21 -1.50
CA PRO A 72 -9.63 -10.74 -1.88
C PRO A 72 -9.46 -9.21 -1.93
N TYR A 73 -10.34 -8.45 -1.27
CA TYR A 73 -10.42 -6.99 -1.37
C TYR A 73 -10.05 -6.27 -0.07
N ILE A 74 -9.62 -5.02 -0.24
CA ILE A 74 -9.56 -4.00 0.79
C ILE A 74 -10.67 -2.97 0.55
N TYR A 75 -11.23 -2.44 1.63
CA TYR A 75 -12.28 -1.44 1.62
C TYR A 75 -11.84 -0.25 2.45
N LYS A 76 -12.21 0.97 2.03
CA LYS A 76 -12.04 2.14 2.90
C LYS A 76 -13.08 2.05 4.00
N VAL A 77 -12.67 2.22 5.26
CA VAL A 77 -13.62 2.39 6.36
C VAL A 77 -14.25 3.77 6.19
N THR A 78 -15.56 3.80 5.97
CA THR A 78 -16.37 5.02 6.05
C THR A 78 -16.98 5.10 7.45
N GLU A 79 -16.73 6.21 8.13
CA GLU A 79 -17.46 6.59 9.37
C GLU A 79 -18.96 6.77 9.10
#